data_AF-V4KTJ6-F1
#
_entry.id   AF-V4KTJ6-F1
#
_cell.length_a   1.000
_cell.length_b   1.000
_cell.length_c   1.000
_cell.angle_alpha   90.00
_cell.angle_beta   90.00
_cell.angle_gamma   90.00
#
_symmetry.space_group_name_H-M   'P 1'
#
loop_
_entity.id
_entity.type
_entity.pdbx_description
1 polymer ?
#
loop_
_entity_poly.entity_id
_entity_poly.type
_entity_poly.pdbx_seq_one_letter_code
_entity_poly.pdbx_strand_id
1 'polypeptide(L)'
;MKQLDFRQLCLQMEPMKLMTAVKNVDRIGFRRVVCKGVFDKQRSIYVGPKPRSMSKGSESGFYVITPLLPIPNEPNSMKSPILVNRGWVPSDWKEESLESTKTDDVAAKELRKANKLLPSQQNPLLKFLHKLFAKSVIAEEQASRVMHVEVVGVVRKSEIPGIFVLPNDPSSGKWFFVDVPELAQAMGFGENTIYIEKTYSDIDENRPYPVPRDNENLIRSKGVPMDNYLYSFLWYCLSVACFSKSRTSFMRS
;
A
#
# COMPACT_ATOMS: atom_id res chain seq x y z
N MET A 1 26.82 -12.88 -10.06
CA MET A 1 25.37 -13.12 -10.25
C MET A 1 24.72 -11.80 -10.60
N LYS A 2 23.95 -11.68 -11.69
CA LYS A 2 23.31 -10.40 -12.03
C LYS A 2 22.28 -10.09 -10.93
N GLN A 3 22.12 -8.81 -10.58
CA GLN A 3 21.23 -8.39 -9.47
C GLN A 3 19.78 -8.88 -9.64
N LEU A 4 19.31 -9.02 -10.88
CA LEU A 4 17.98 -9.55 -11.21
C LEU A 4 17.86 -11.04 -10.87
N ASP A 5 18.88 -11.85 -11.16
CA ASP A 5 18.89 -13.29 -10.86
C ASP A 5 18.78 -13.54 -9.34
N PHE A 6 19.45 -12.72 -8.54
CA PHE A 6 19.34 -12.77 -7.08
C PHE A 6 17.92 -12.48 -6.60
N ARG A 7 17.29 -11.42 -7.13
CA ARG A 7 15.91 -11.06 -6.79
C ARG A 7 14.93 -12.16 -7.21
N GLN A 8 15.11 -12.74 -8.40
CA GLN A 8 14.30 -13.86 -8.88
C GLN A 8 14.40 -15.06 -7.94
N LEU A 9 15.62 -15.42 -7.53
CA LEU A 9 15.85 -16.51 -6.59
C LEU A 9 15.14 -16.24 -5.26
N CYS A 10 15.23 -15.02 -4.71
CA CYS A 10 14.56 -14.65 -3.47
C CYS A 10 13.02 -14.76 -3.53
N LEU A 11 12.41 -14.53 -4.70
CA LEU A 11 10.96 -14.72 -4.90
C LEU A 11 10.56 -16.20 -4.99
N GLN A 12 11.47 -17.09 -5.40
CA GLN A 12 11.18 -18.52 -5.47
C GLN A 12 11.32 -19.24 -4.12
N MET A 13 12.01 -18.61 -3.15
CA MET A 13 12.16 -19.17 -1.81
C MET A 13 10.84 -19.20 -1.04
N GLU A 14 10.73 -20.14 -0.10
CA GLU A 14 9.58 -20.20 0.79
C GLU A 14 9.43 -18.91 1.61
N PRO A 15 8.19 -18.42 1.75
CA PRO A 15 7.89 -17.25 2.56
C PRO A 15 8.34 -17.41 4.03
N MET A 16 9.07 -16.43 4.53
CA MET A 16 9.52 -16.38 5.92
C MET A 16 8.45 -15.72 6.80
N LYS A 17 8.14 -16.28 7.98
CA LYS A 17 7.28 -15.59 8.95
C LYS A 17 8.00 -14.36 9.51
N LEU A 18 7.41 -13.18 9.35
CA LEU A 18 8.03 -11.93 9.82
C LEU A 18 7.72 -11.69 11.30
N MET A 19 8.31 -12.44 12.22
CA MET A 19 7.90 -12.35 13.64
C MET A 19 8.53 -11.19 14.41
N THR A 20 9.59 -10.56 13.88
CA THR A 20 10.42 -9.59 14.61
C THR A 20 10.60 -8.31 13.82
N ALA A 21 10.71 -7.18 14.53
CA ALA A 21 11.17 -5.93 13.96
C ALA A 21 12.58 -6.10 13.39
N VAL A 22 12.68 -6.35 12.08
CA VAL A 22 13.95 -6.49 11.39
C VAL A 22 14.56 -5.10 11.26
N LYS A 23 15.59 -4.83 12.05
CA LYS A 23 16.31 -3.54 12.03
C LYS A 23 17.07 -3.27 10.73
N ASN A 24 17.27 -4.29 9.89
CA ASN A 24 18.07 -4.15 8.67
C ASN A 24 17.31 -4.69 7.45
N VAL A 25 16.56 -3.79 6.80
CA VAL A 25 15.80 -4.06 5.57
C VAL A 25 16.74 -4.46 4.42
N ASP A 26 18.00 -4.02 4.42
CA ASP A 26 18.96 -4.32 3.35
C ASP A 26 19.27 -5.81 3.23
N ARG A 27 19.30 -6.51 4.37
CA ARG A 27 19.57 -7.97 4.41
C ARG A 27 18.40 -8.82 3.97
N ILE A 28 17.18 -8.33 4.17
CA ILE A 28 15.93 -9.06 3.85
C ILE A 28 15.23 -8.50 2.61
N GLY A 29 15.82 -7.52 1.93
CA GLY A 29 15.25 -6.93 0.72
C GLY A 29 14.97 -8.01 -0.33
N PHE A 30 13.79 -7.93 -0.95
CA PHE A 30 13.27 -8.91 -1.91
C PHE A 30 12.95 -10.30 -1.34
N ARG A 31 13.07 -10.51 -0.02
CA ARG A 31 12.62 -11.76 0.60
C ARG A 31 11.10 -11.81 0.67
N ARG A 32 10.53 -12.97 0.31
CA ARG A 32 9.12 -13.26 0.57
C ARG A 32 8.86 -13.49 2.05
N VAL A 33 7.82 -12.85 2.55
CA VAL A 33 7.42 -12.90 3.95
C VAL A 33 5.92 -13.13 4.09
N VAL A 34 5.55 -13.74 5.21
CA VAL A 34 4.16 -13.90 5.65
C VAL A 34 3.96 -13.11 6.93
N CYS A 35 2.90 -12.30 6.95
CA CYS A 35 2.54 -11.45 8.06
C CYS A 35 1.09 -11.69 8.43
N LYS A 36 0.78 -11.82 9.72
CA LYS A 36 -0.59 -11.92 10.22
C LYS A 36 -0.93 -10.71 11.06
N GLY A 37 -2.05 -10.07 10.76
CA GLY A 37 -2.44 -8.86 11.44
C GLY A 37 -3.82 -8.36 11.05
N VAL A 38 -4.06 -7.09 11.39
CA VAL A 38 -5.30 -6.37 11.17
C VAL A 38 -5.03 -5.16 10.30
N PHE A 39 -5.76 -5.00 9.20
CA PHE A 39 -5.63 -3.79 8.38
C PHE A 39 -6.30 -2.60 9.04
N ASP A 40 -5.54 -1.51 9.25
CA ASP A 40 -6.09 -0.23 9.61
C ASP A 40 -6.37 0.60 8.36
N LYS A 41 -7.56 0.41 7.80
CA LYS A 41 -7.95 1.07 6.56
C LYS A 41 -8.05 2.60 6.69
N GLN A 42 -8.34 3.12 7.89
CA GLN A 42 -8.51 4.56 8.11
C GLN A 42 -7.21 5.34 7.89
N ARG A 43 -6.07 4.70 8.19
CA ARG A 43 -4.73 5.26 7.97
C ARG A 43 -4.13 4.86 6.62
N SER A 44 -4.94 4.45 5.64
CA SER A 44 -4.43 4.10 4.32
C SER A 44 -4.03 5.36 3.53
N ILE A 45 -2.90 5.27 2.83
CA ILE A 45 -2.40 6.34 1.96
C ILE A 45 -2.43 5.85 0.50
N TYR A 46 -2.83 6.76 -0.39
CA TYR A 46 -2.85 6.56 -1.84
C TYR A 46 -1.63 7.22 -2.47
N VAL A 47 -0.77 6.44 -3.12
CA VAL A 47 0.47 6.92 -3.75
C VAL A 47 0.31 6.90 -5.27
N GLY A 48 0.37 8.05 -5.92
CA GLY A 48 0.22 8.19 -7.37
C GLY A 48 0.39 9.61 -7.91
N PRO A 49 0.20 9.81 -9.22
CA PRO A 49 -0.36 8.85 -10.17
C PRO A 49 0.60 7.69 -10.49
N LYS A 50 0.06 6.48 -10.60
CA LYS A 50 0.77 5.27 -11.05
C LYS A 50 0.07 4.72 -12.30
N PRO A 51 0.71 4.76 -13.48
CA PRO A 51 0.14 4.18 -14.68
C PRO A 51 0.17 2.65 -14.61
N ARG A 52 -0.85 2.02 -15.16
CA ARG A 52 -0.90 0.57 -15.37
C ARG A 52 -1.36 0.28 -16.80
N SER A 53 -0.65 -0.62 -17.48
CA SER A 53 -1.05 -1.10 -18.80
C SER A 53 -2.26 -2.04 -18.67
N MET A 54 -3.33 -1.71 -19.37
CA MET A 54 -4.57 -2.47 -19.46
C MET A 54 -4.85 -2.81 -20.93
N SER A 55 -5.79 -3.71 -21.20
CA SER A 55 -6.14 -4.12 -22.57
C SER A 55 -6.64 -2.97 -23.46
N LYS A 56 -7.24 -1.94 -22.86
CA LYS A 56 -7.76 -0.75 -23.55
C LYS A 56 -6.81 0.45 -23.56
N GLY A 57 -5.57 0.29 -23.09
CA GLY A 57 -4.57 1.37 -23.00
C GLY A 57 -3.95 1.50 -21.61
N SER A 58 -3.28 2.63 -21.35
CA SER A 58 -2.67 2.91 -20.04
C SER A 58 -3.65 3.69 -19.17
N GLU A 59 -3.98 3.17 -17.99
CA GLU A 59 -4.86 3.82 -17.03
C GLU A 59 -4.05 4.38 -15.85
N SER A 60 -4.43 5.56 -15.36
CA SER A 60 -3.81 6.19 -14.19
C SER A 60 -4.58 5.84 -12.93
N GLY A 61 -3.86 5.41 -11.89
CA GLY A 61 -4.43 5.07 -10.60
C GLY A 61 -3.44 5.29 -9.46
N PHE A 62 -3.66 4.60 -8.35
CA PHE A 62 -2.90 4.76 -7.12
C PHE A 62 -2.48 3.41 -6.56
N TYR A 63 -1.34 3.35 -5.85
CA TYR A 63 -1.10 2.27 -4.92
C TYR A 63 -1.75 2.58 -3.58
N VAL A 64 -2.40 1.58 -2.99
CA VAL A 64 -2.99 1.70 -1.66
C VAL A 64 -2.06 1.08 -0.64
N ILE A 65 -1.47 1.92 0.19
CA ILE A 65 -0.58 1.50 1.27
C ILE A 65 -1.37 1.56 2.57
N THR A 66 -1.47 0.43 3.25
CA THR A 66 -2.30 0.28 4.44
C THR A 66 -1.47 -0.31 5.57
N PRO A 67 -1.53 0.26 6.79
CA PRO A 67 -0.92 -0.35 7.96
C PRO A 67 -1.54 -1.71 8.30
N LEU A 68 -0.69 -2.69 8.57
CA LEU A 68 -1.08 -3.97 9.15
C LEU A 68 -0.60 -3.99 10.61
N LEU A 69 -1.57 -3.97 11.53
CA LEU A 69 -1.37 -3.94 12.97
C LEU A 69 -1.19 -5.35 13.53
N PRO A 70 -0.38 -5.50 14.59
CA PRO A 70 -0.23 -6.77 15.29
C PRO A 70 -1.52 -7.18 16.00
N ILE A 71 -1.79 -8.48 16.07
CA ILE A 71 -2.91 -9.05 16.82
C ILE A 71 -2.42 -9.31 18.25
N PRO A 72 -3.06 -8.73 19.28
CA PRO A 72 -2.71 -9.00 20.67
C PRO A 72 -2.84 -10.49 21.00
N ASN A 73 -1.88 -11.04 21.74
CA ASN A 73 -1.88 -12.42 22.25
C ASN A 73 -1.82 -13.54 21.20
N GLU A 74 -1.54 -13.23 19.92
CA GLU A 74 -1.39 -14.24 18.86
C GLU A 74 0.10 -14.52 18.59
N PRO A 75 0.62 -15.73 18.85
CA PRO A 75 2.05 -16.03 18.72
C PRO A 75 2.55 -15.99 17.28
N ASN A 76 1.66 -16.18 16.29
CA ASN A 76 2.00 -16.10 14.88
C ASN A 76 1.83 -14.68 14.30
N SER A 77 1.46 -13.69 15.12
CA SER A 77 1.33 -12.30 14.66
C SER A 77 2.66 -11.56 14.70
N MET A 78 2.70 -10.48 13.93
CA MET A 78 3.76 -9.48 13.96
C MET A 78 3.91 -8.90 15.38
N LYS A 79 5.11 -8.45 15.75
CA LYS A 79 5.32 -7.72 17.03
C LYS A 79 5.21 -6.20 16.90
N SER A 80 5.26 -5.70 15.67
CA SER A 80 5.20 -4.28 15.35
C SER A 80 4.34 -4.05 14.12
N PRO A 81 3.72 -2.87 13.98
CA PRO A 81 3.04 -2.48 12.74
C PRO A 81 3.99 -2.57 11.54
N ILE A 82 3.43 -2.89 10.38
CA ILE A 82 4.12 -2.85 9.09
C ILE A 82 3.27 -2.13 8.06
N LEU A 83 3.90 -1.61 7.01
CA LEU A 83 3.21 -1.03 5.87
C LEU A 83 3.05 -2.06 4.76
N VAL A 84 1.84 -2.19 4.23
CA VAL A 84 1.55 -3.13 3.14
C VAL A 84 1.03 -2.35 1.95
N ASN A 85 1.74 -2.40 0.83
CA ASN A 85 1.15 -2.04 -0.45
C ASN A 85 0.24 -3.18 -0.91
N ARG A 86 -1.07 -2.93 -0.83
CA ARG A 86 -2.09 -3.91 -1.20
C ARG A 86 -2.26 -4.07 -2.70
N GLY A 87 -1.79 -3.09 -3.48
CA GLY A 87 -1.87 -3.11 -4.93
C GLY A 87 -2.36 -1.80 -5.53
N TRP A 88 -2.55 -1.85 -6.85
CA TRP A 88 -3.03 -0.76 -7.68
C TRP A 88 -4.56 -0.70 -7.69
N VAL A 89 -5.11 0.51 -7.68
CA VAL A 89 -6.54 0.82 -7.82
C VAL A 89 -6.74 1.95 -8.84
N PRO A 90 -7.84 1.94 -9.61
CA PRO A 90 -8.19 3.04 -10.49
C PRO A 90 -8.58 4.28 -9.69
N SER A 91 -8.58 5.44 -10.34
CA SER A 91 -8.75 6.74 -9.68
C SER A 91 -10.15 6.95 -9.06
N ASP A 92 -11.15 6.21 -9.52
CA ASP A 92 -12.54 6.24 -9.06
C ASP A 92 -12.85 5.16 -8.00
N TRP A 93 -11.88 4.30 -7.68
CA TRP A 93 -12.06 3.22 -6.71
C TRP A 93 -12.30 3.75 -5.30
N LYS A 94 -13.21 3.09 -4.58
CA LYS A 94 -13.50 3.36 -3.18
C LYS A 94 -13.38 2.08 -2.38
N GLU A 95 -12.80 2.20 -1.21
CA GLU A 95 -12.76 1.11 -0.24
C GLU A 95 -14.18 0.81 0.24
N GLU A 96 -14.59 -0.46 0.16
CA GLU A 96 -15.85 -0.91 0.77
C GLU A 96 -15.72 -0.86 2.30
N SER A 97 -16.51 0.02 2.94
CA SER A 97 -16.68 0.00 4.39
C SER A 97 -17.43 -1.28 4.77
N LEU A 98 -17.11 -1.86 5.93
CA LEU A 98 -17.72 -3.10 6.44
C LEU A 98 -19.25 -2.99 6.70
N GLU A 99 -19.89 -1.90 6.30
CA GLU A 99 -21.30 -1.57 6.53
C GLU A 99 -22.23 -2.06 5.39
N SER A 100 -21.72 -2.54 4.26
CA SER A 100 -22.57 -2.92 3.11
C SER A 100 -23.18 -4.33 3.14
N THR A 101 -22.92 -5.13 4.18
CA THR A 101 -23.43 -6.52 4.24
C THR A 101 -24.83 -6.58 4.85
N LYS A 102 -25.86 -6.18 4.08
CA LYS A 102 -27.29 -6.56 4.16
C LYS A 102 -27.82 -7.17 5.49
N THR A 103 -27.53 -6.58 6.64
CA THR A 103 -28.01 -7.04 7.97
C THR A 103 -28.74 -5.93 8.75
N ASP A 104 -28.72 -4.70 8.24
CA ASP A 104 -29.33 -3.54 8.90
C ASP A 104 -30.86 -3.52 8.80
N ASP A 105 -31.47 -4.20 7.82
CA ASP A 105 -32.93 -4.25 7.70
C ASP A 105 -33.60 -5.15 8.74
N VAL A 106 -32.86 -6.08 9.35
CA VAL A 106 -33.38 -6.97 10.41
C VAL A 106 -33.08 -6.39 11.79
N ALA A 107 -31.87 -5.88 12.01
CA ALA A 107 -31.46 -5.29 13.29
C ALA A 107 -32.22 -4.00 13.62
N ALA A 108 -32.46 -3.12 12.62
CA ALA A 108 -33.25 -1.90 12.82
C ALA A 108 -34.74 -2.19 13.07
N LYS A 109 -35.24 -3.35 12.63
CA LYS A 109 -36.63 -3.78 12.81
C LYS A 109 -36.86 -4.35 14.23
N GLU A 110 -35.90 -5.09 14.76
CA GLU A 110 -35.93 -5.61 16.14
C GLU A 110 -35.73 -4.50 17.19
N LEU A 111 -34.87 -3.51 16.92
CA LEU A 111 -34.68 -2.35 17.82
C LEU A 111 -35.96 -1.48 17.93
N ARG A 112 -36.74 -1.36 16.85
CA ARG A 112 -38.05 -0.68 16.85
C ARG A 112 -39.12 -1.46 17.61
N LYS A 113 -38.99 -2.79 17.69
CA LYS A 113 -39.91 -3.67 18.41
C LYS A 113 -39.64 -3.66 19.92
N ALA A 114 -38.37 -3.64 20.32
CA ALA A 114 -37.94 -3.56 21.72
C ALA A 114 -38.29 -2.22 22.40
N ASN A 115 -38.18 -1.10 21.68
CA ASN A 115 -38.53 0.23 22.19
C ASN A 115 -40.04 0.45 22.38
N LYS A 116 -40.88 -0.49 21.94
CA LYS A 116 -42.34 -0.43 22.10
C LYS A 116 -42.84 -1.05 23.41
N LEU A 117 -41.96 -1.66 24.22
CA LEU A 117 -42.35 -2.50 25.36
C LEU A 117 -41.82 -2.05 26.75
N LEU A 118 -41.22 -0.87 26.91
CA LEU A 118 -40.75 -0.42 28.23
C LEU A 118 -41.51 0.80 28.79
N PRO A 119 -42.06 0.73 30.02
CA PRO A 119 -42.78 1.84 30.65
C PRO A 119 -41.89 3.03 31.01
N SER A 120 -42.51 4.20 30.96
CA SER A 120 -41.99 5.54 31.19
C SER A 120 -41.57 5.80 32.65
N GLN A 121 -40.34 5.50 33.06
CA GLN A 121 -39.68 6.12 34.23
C GLN A 121 -38.18 5.74 34.26
N GLN A 122 -37.26 6.47 33.61
CA GLN A 122 -35.81 6.21 33.82
C GLN A 122 -34.91 7.45 33.72
N ASN A 123 -34.17 7.67 34.80
CA ASN A 123 -33.30 8.80 35.12
C ASN A 123 -32.17 9.06 34.08
N PRO A 124 -31.82 10.33 33.81
CA PRO A 124 -30.85 10.71 32.78
C PRO A 124 -29.41 10.20 33.05
N LEU A 125 -29.01 10.06 34.31
CA LEU A 125 -27.71 9.52 34.70
C LEU A 125 -27.54 8.05 34.37
N LEU A 126 -28.60 7.25 34.53
CA LEU A 126 -28.57 5.83 34.22
C LEU A 126 -28.51 5.61 32.71
N LYS A 127 -29.21 6.45 31.92
CA LYS A 127 -29.08 6.48 30.46
C LYS A 127 -27.68 6.88 30.01
N PHE A 128 -27.04 7.84 30.70
CA PHE A 128 -25.68 8.26 30.39
C PHE A 128 -24.66 7.15 30.70
N LEU A 129 -24.76 6.51 31.86
CA LEU A 129 -23.92 5.37 32.24
C LEU A 129 -24.12 4.20 31.28
N HIS A 130 -25.36 3.86 30.93
CA HIS A 130 -25.66 2.79 29.96
C HIS A 130 -25.15 3.14 28.55
N LYS A 131 -25.17 4.41 28.15
CA LYS A 131 -24.63 4.88 26.88
C LYS A 131 -23.11 4.81 26.83
N LEU A 132 -22.44 5.13 27.94
CA LEU A 132 -20.99 4.99 28.05
C LEU A 132 -20.56 3.52 28.09
N PHE A 133 -21.26 2.68 28.85
CA PHE A 133 -21.05 1.23 28.90
C PHE A 133 -21.32 0.58 27.54
N ALA A 134 -22.42 0.94 26.87
CA ALA A 134 -22.69 0.47 25.52
C ALA A 134 -21.62 0.95 24.53
N LYS A 135 -21.11 2.18 24.66
CA LYS A 135 -20.02 2.69 23.81
C LYS A 135 -18.71 1.93 24.02
N SER A 136 -18.37 1.55 25.25
CA SER A 136 -17.17 0.75 25.54
C SER A 136 -17.33 -0.71 25.12
N VAL A 137 -18.51 -1.32 25.34
CA VAL A 137 -18.82 -2.68 24.90
C VAL A 137 -18.87 -2.77 23.37
N ILE A 138 -19.41 -1.77 22.68
CA ILE A 138 -19.38 -1.69 21.20
C ILE A 138 -17.95 -1.48 20.70
N ALA A 139 -17.12 -0.69 21.39
CA ALA A 139 -15.70 -0.53 21.03
C ALA A 139 -14.90 -1.84 21.22
N GLU A 140 -15.22 -2.63 22.26
CA GLU A 140 -14.61 -3.94 22.50
C GLU A 140 -15.15 -5.03 21.54
N GLU A 141 -16.45 -5.06 21.22
CA GLU A 141 -17.02 -5.97 20.21
C GLU A 141 -16.60 -5.60 18.78
N GLN A 142 -16.41 -4.32 18.46
CA GLN A 142 -15.85 -3.90 17.18
C GLN A 142 -14.37 -4.29 17.06
N ALA A 143 -13.61 -4.32 18.16
CA ALA A 143 -12.27 -4.89 18.19
C ALA A 143 -12.28 -6.43 18.04
N SER A 144 -13.37 -7.11 18.40
CA SER A 144 -13.51 -8.57 18.28
C SER A 144 -14.08 -9.04 16.92
N ARG A 145 -14.64 -8.15 16.11
CA ARG A 145 -15.06 -8.42 14.70
C ARG A 145 -14.01 -8.04 13.67
N VAL A 146 -12.79 -7.76 14.12
CA VAL A 146 -11.69 -7.43 13.23
C VAL A 146 -11.24 -8.70 12.52
N MET A 147 -11.47 -8.77 11.21
CA MET A 147 -10.99 -9.89 10.40
C MET A 147 -9.46 -9.92 10.45
N HIS A 148 -8.91 -10.95 11.08
CA HIS A 148 -7.49 -11.24 11.01
C HIS A 148 -7.15 -11.63 9.57
N VAL A 149 -6.12 -11.01 9.01
CA VAL A 149 -5.68 -11.28 7.64
C VAL A 149 -4.25 -11.79 7.66
N GLU A 150 -4.01 -12.82 6.86
CA GLU A 150 -2.69 -13.30 6.50
C GLU A 150 -2.30 -12.66 5.16
N VAL A 151 -1.13 -12.03 5.12
CA VAL A 151 -0.62 -11.33 3.95
C VAL A 151 0.71 -11.94 3.56
N VAL A 152 0.79 -12.43 2.32
CA VAL A 152 2.05 -12.83 1.68
C VAL A 152 2.55 -11.68 0.82
N GLY A 153 3.80 -11.27 1.04
CA GLY A 153 4.39 -10.16 0.32
C GLY A 153 5.91 -10.22 0.24
N VAL A 154 6.49 -9.21 -0.40
CA VAL A 154 7.92 -9.07 -0.62
C VAL A 154 8.42 -7.82 0.09
N VAL A 155 9.47 -7.95 0.89
CA VAL A 155 10.06 -6.80 1.59
C VAL A 155 10.76 -5.87 0.60
N ARG A 156 10.46 -4.58 0.69
CA ARG A 156 10.94 -3.56 -0.24
C ARG A 156 11.46 -2.33 0.51
N LYS A 157 12.38 -1.61 -0.12
CA LYS A 157 12.84 -0.29 0.34
C LYS A 157 12.01 0.81 -0.30
N SER A 158 12.22 2.05 0.13
CA SER A 158 11.70 3.24 -0.54
C SER A 158 12.02 3.24 -2.04
N GLU A 159 11.10 3.77 -2.83
CA GLU A 159 11.32 4.10 -4.23
C GLU A 159 12.36 5.22 -4.33
N ILE A 160 13.23 5.16 -5.34
CA ILE A 160 14.09 6.29 -5.72
C ILE A 160 13.33 7.01 -6.83
N PRO A 161 12.76 8.20 -6.57
CA PRO A 161 12.02 8.94 -7.60
C PRO A 161 12.96 9.41 -8.71
N GLY A 162 12.42 9.54 -9.93
CA GLY A 162 13.13 10.20 -11.03
C GLY A 162 13.12 11.72 -10.86
N ILE A 163 13.99 12.41 -11.59
CA ILE A 163 14.19 13.87 -11.49
C ILE A 163 12.94 14.72 -11.79
N PHE A 164 11.95 14.17 -12.49
CA PHE A 164 10.70 14.86 -12.86
C PHE A 164 9.52 14.50 -11.94
N VAL A 165 9.74 13.65 -10.93
CA VAL A 165 8.69 13.28 -9.97
C VAL A 165 8.60 14.38 -8.92
N LEU A 166 7.39 14.84 -8.64
CA LEU A 166 7.13 15.83 -7.60
C LEU A 166 7.47 15.28 -6.20
N PRO A 167 7.89 16.13 -5.25
CA PRO A 167 8.09 15.73 -3.87
C PRO A 167 6.74 15.37 -3.22
N ASN A 168 6.76 14.45 -2.25
CA ASN A 168 5.60 14.18 -1.42
C ASN A 168 5.27 15.41 -0.56
N ASP A 169 4.00 15.54 -0.19
CA ASP A 169 3.50 16.54 0.74
C ASP A 169 2.54 15.87 1.73
N PRO A 170 3.06 15.39 2.89
CA PRO A 170 2.27 14.74 3.92
C PRO A 170 1.18 15.65 4.50
N SER A 171 1.41 16.96 4.53
CA SER A 171 0.49 17.93 5.13
C SER A 171 -0.80 18.08 4.31
N SER A 172 -0.70 17.99 2.98
CA SER A 172 -1.85 17.99 2.08
C SER A 172 -2.31 16.59 1.65
N GLY A 173 -1.64 15.54 2.14
CA GLY A 173 -1.95 14.14 1.81
C GLY A 173 -1.61 13.74 0.37
N LYS A 174 -0.67 14.46 -0.28
CA LYS A 174 -0.26 14.18 -1.67
C LYS A 174 1.01 13.33 -1.68
N TRP A 175 0.95 12.17 -2.31
CA TRP A 175 2.05 11.21 -2.34
C TRP A 175 2.30 10.73 -3.76
N PHE A 176 3.51 10.92 -4.27
CA PHE A 176 3.87 10.61 -5.67
C PHE A 176 4.74 9.35 -5.78
N PHE A 177 5.54 9.08 -4.75
CA PHE A 177 6.41 7.90 -4.67
C PHE A 177 6.40 7.31 -3.26
N VAL A 178 6.82 6.06 -3.16
CA VAL A 178 6.84 5.34 -1.88
C VAL A 178 8.10 5.74 -1.12
N ASP A 179 7.97 6.67 -0.18
CA ASP A 179 8.98 6.95 0.83
C ASP A 179 8.56 6.27 2.15
N VAL A 180 9.21 5.16 2.52
CA VAL A 180 8.79 4.33 3.64
C VAL A 180 8.86 5.08 4.99
N PRO A 181 9.97 5.75 5.34
CA PRO A 181 10.03 6.60 6.54
C PRO A 181 8.92 7.64 6.61
N GLU A 182 8.72 8.41 5.53
CA GLU A 182 7.76 9.51 5.50
C GLU A 182 6.31 8.99 5.60
N LEU A 183 5.99 7.92 4.88
CA LEU A 183 4.68 7.23 4.97
C LEU A 183 4.44 6.69 6.37
N ALA A 184 5.45 6.07 6.98
CA ALA A 184 5.33 5.52 8.32
C ALA A 184 5.02 6.61 9.34
N GLN A 185 5.75 7.74 9.29
CA GLN A 185 5.51 8.89 10.15
C GLN A 185 4.10 9.48 9.94
N ALA A 186 3.67 9.65 8.68
CA ALA A 186 2.34 10.16 8.36
C ALA A 186 1.21 9.27 8.92
N MET A 187 1.46 7.96 9.06
CA MET A 187 0.53 7.01 9.67
C MET A 187 0.72 6.83 11.19
N GLY A 188 1.65 7.58 11.81
CA GLY A 188 1.91 7.56 13.25
C GLY A 188 2.83 6.43 13.72
N PHE A 189 3.70 5.91 12.85
CA PHE A 189 4.69 4.88 13.15
C PHE A 189 6.12 5.40 13.02
N GLY A 190 7.09 4.62 13.52
CA GLY A 190 8.51 4.99 13.42
C GLY A 190 9.07 4.80 12.01
N GLU A 191 10.13 5.54 11.68
CA GLU A 191 10.80 5.50 10.36
C GLU A 191 11.33 4.11 9.97
N ASN A 192 11.64 3.28 10.97
CA ASN A 192 12.15 1.91 10.78
C ASN A 192 11.02 0.88 10.51
N THR A 193 9.82 1.34 10.18
CA THR A 193 8.68 0.47 9.88
C THR A 193 8.95 -0.32 8.60
N ILE A 194 8.70 -1.63 8.65
CA ILE A 194 8.91 -2.50 7.49
C ILE A 194 7.81 -2.24 6.47
N TYR A 195 8.20 -2.16 5.20
CA TYR A 195 7.30 -2.07 4.07
C TYR A 195 7.36 -3.34 3.21
N ILE A 196 6.19 -3.87 2.88
CA ILE A 196 6.03 -5.04 2.01
C ILE A 196 5.08 -4.74 0.85
N GLU A 197 5.34 -5.34 -0.30
CA GLU A 197 4.42 -5.35 -1.44
C GLU A 197 3.71 -6.70 -1.51
N LYS A 198 2.37 -6.70 -1.49
CA LYS A 198 1.56 -7.92 -1.58
C LYS A 198 1.82 -8.64 -2.90
N THR A 199 1.88 -9.98 -2.88
CA THR A 199 2.05 -10.83 -4.07
C THR A 199 0.73 -11.43 -4.56
N TYR A 200 0.73 -11.95 -5.79
CA TYR A 200 -0.46 -12.43 -6.53
C TYR A 200 -1.21 -13.62 -5.90
N SER A 201 -0.66 -14.32 -4.89
CA SER A 201 -1.22 -15.60 -4.41
C SER A 201 -2.66 -15.54 -3.88
N ASP A 202 -3.18 -14.36 -3.54
CA ASP A 202 -4.44 -14.20 -2.80
C ASP A 202 -5.45 -13.28 -3.54
N ILE A 203 -5.58 -13.42 -4.87
CA ILE A 203 -6.59 -12.66 -5.62
C ILE A 203 -7.93 -13.38 -5.51
N ASP A 204 -8.85 -12.70 -4.83
CA ASP A 204 -10.27 -13.07 -4.79
C ASP A 204 -10.92 -12.60 -6.09
N GLU A 205 -11.44 -13.52 -6.90
CA GLU A 205 -12.07 -13.22 -8.18
C GLU A 205 -13.26 -12.26 -8.05
N ASN A 206 -13.92 -12.24 -6.87
CA ASN A 206 -15.03 -11.32 -6.59
C ASN A 206 -14.57 -9.90 -6.24
N ARG A 207 -13.27 -9.70 -5.99
CA ARG A 207 -12.68 -8.41 -5.60
C ARG A 207 -11.56 -8.04 -6.56
N PRO A 208 -11.90 -7.37 -7.70
CA PRO A 208 -10.93 -7.09 -8.75
C PRO A 208 -9.85 -6.08 -8.32
N TYR A 209 -10.02 -5.39 -7.19
CA TYR A 209 -9.10 -4.39 -6.66
C TYR A 209 -8.95 -4.55 -5.14
N PRO A 210 -7.80 -4.14 -4.55
CA PRO A 210 -6.58 -3.67 -5.20
C PRO A 210 -5.81 -4.81 -5.87
N VAL A 211 -5.14 -4.51 -6.99
CA VAL A 211 -4.40 -5.53 -7.74
C VAL A 211 -2.93 -5.52 -7.38
N PRO A 212 -2.38 -6.63 -6.85
CA PRO A 212 -0.95 -6.75 -6.54
C PRO A 212 -0.06 -6.41 -7.73
N ARG A 213 1.14 -5.90 -7.43
CA ARG A 213 2.16 -5.70 -8.47
C ARG A 213 2.65 -7.08 -8.93
N ASP A 214 2.77 -7.23 -10.25
CA ASP A 214 3.27 -8.47 -10.85
C ASP A 214 4.75 -8.73 -10.48
N ASN A 215 5.11 -10.00 -10.35
CA ASN A 215 6.43 -10.46 -9.90
C ASN A 215 7.56 -9.97 -10.82
N GLU A 216 7.35 -9.95 -12.14
CA GLU A 216 8.36 -9.45 -13.08
C GLU A 216 8.62 -7.96 -12.86
N ASN A 217 7.55 -7.21 -12.64
CA ASN A 217 7.57 -5.79 -12.34
C ASN A 217 8.10 -5.48 -10.92
N LEU A 218 7.97 -6.42 -9.97
CA LEU A 218 8.55 -6.32 -8.62
C LEU A 218 10.09 -6.41 -8.66
N ILE A 219 10.64 -7.28 -9.53
CA ILE A 219 12.08 -7.52 -9.63
C ILE A 219 12.79 -6.45 -10.45
N ARG A 220 12.12 -5.92 -11.49
CA ARG A 220 12.69 -4.89 -12.34
C ARG A 220 12.79 -3.58 -11.55
N SER A 221 14.02 -3.14 -11.27
CA SER A 221 14.22 -1.78 -10.73
C SER A 221 13.88 -0.77 -11.83
N LYS A 222 13.12 0.27 -11.48
CA LYS A 222 12.97 1.51 -12.27
C LYS A 222 14.29 2.32 -12.35
N GLY A 223 15.43 1.66 -12.23
CA GLY A 223 16.70 2.28 -12.56
C GLY A 223 16.70 2.57 -14.05
N VAL A 224 17.18 3.75 -14.41
CA VAL A 224 17.36 4.15 -15.81
C VAL A 224 17.99 2.98 -16.56
N PRO A 225 17.40 2.50 -17.67
CA PRO A 225 18.07 1.48 -18.46
C PRO A 225 19.47 2.00 -18.77
N MET A 226 20.50 1.18 -18.55
CA MET A 226 21.89 1.53 -18.86
C MET A 226 22.07 1.91 -20.35
N ASP A 227 21.04 1.71 -21.17
CA ASP A 227 20.94 2.05 -22.58
C ASP A 227 20.88 3.57 -22.85
N ASN A 228 20.71 4.43 -21.83
CA ASN A 228 20.64 5.89 -22.03
C ASN A 228 21.99 6.56 -22.34
N TYR A 229 23.13 5.88 -22.11
CA TYR A 229 24.45 6.39 -22.51
C TYR A 229 24.61 6.40 -24.02
N LEU A 230 24.12 5.36 -24.71
CA LEU A 230 24.15 5.27 -26.17
C LEU A 230 23.27 6.35 -26.82
N TYR A 231 22.10 6.62 -26.24
CA TYR A 231 21.21 7.66 -26.71
C TYR A 231 21.84 9.05 -26.55
N SER A 232 22.44 9.33 -25.39
CA SER A 232 23.16 10.59 -25.13
C SER A 232 24.34 10.78 -26.10
N PHE A 233 25.08 9.71 -26.40
CA PHE A 233 26.16 9.72 -27.38
C PHE A 233 25.67 9.96 -28.80
N LEU A 234 24.56 9.32 -29.21
CA LEU A 234 23.97 9.50 -30.54
C LEU A 234 23.54 10.96 -30.77
N TRP A 235 22.88 11.58 -29.80
CA TRP A 235 22.49 12.99 -29.89
C TRP A 235 23.69 13.93 -29.89
N TYR A 236 24.71 13.61 -29.10
CA TYR A 236 25.97 14.35 -29.13
C TYR A 236 26.60 14.29 -30.53
N CYS A 237 26.75 13.08 -31.11
CA CYS A 237 27.25 12.91 -32.48
C CYS A 237 26.41 13.65 -33.53
N LEU A 238 25.07 13.59 -33.41
CA LEU A 238 24.17 14.29 -34.33
C LEU A 238 24.30 15.81 -34.22
N SER A 239 24.42 16.33 -32.98
CA SER A 239 24.64 17.76 -32.74
C SER A 239 25.96 18.27 -33.32
N VAL A 240 27.05 17.51 -33.16
CA VAL A 240 28.36 17.82 -33.73
C VAL A 240 28.32 17.80 -35.27
N ALA A 241 27.60 16.84 -35.86
CA ALA A 241 27.41 16.76 -37.30
C ALA A 241 26.59 17.93 -37.88
N CYS A 242 25.54 18.37 -37.18
CA CYS A 242 24.79 19.57 -37.55
C CYS A 242 25.66 20.83 -37.46
N PHE A 243 26.47 20.97 -36.41
CA PHE A 243 27.35 22.12 -36.22
C PHE A 243 28.46 22.18 -37.28
N SER A 244 29.05 21.05 -37.67
CA SER A 244 30.10 21.00 -38.69
C SER A 244 29.58 21.32 -40.10
N LYS A 245 28.35 20.88 -40.44
CA LYS A 245 27.68 21.28 -41.70
C LYS A 245 27.33 22.77 -41.74
N SER A 246 26.88 23.34 -40.62
CA SER A 246 26.59 24.78 -40.55
C SER A 246 27.86 25.62 -40.77
N ARG A 247 28.96 25.22 -40.13
CA ARG A 247 30.25 25.92 -40.22
C ARG A 247 30.88 25.86 -41.62
N THR A 248 30.73 24.74 -42.33
CA THR A 248 31.22 24.59 -43.71
C THR A 248 30.35 25.33 -44.73
N SER A 249 29.06 25.50 -44.46
CA SER A 249 28.18 26.33 -45.29
C SER A 249 28.46 27.83 -45.12
N PHE A 250 28.83 28.28 -43.92
CA PHE A 250 29.18 29.67 -43.64
C PHE A 250 30.55 30.09 -44.21
N MET A 251 31.49 29.16 -44.34
CA MET A 251 32.80 29.42 -44.96
C MET A 251 32.79 29.37 -46.50
N ARG A 252 31.65 29.00 -47.11
CA ARG A 252 31.47 28.91 -48.57
C ARG A 252 30.59 30.03 -49.16
N SER A 253 30.06 30.94 -48.34
CA SER A 253 29.43 32.21 -48.77
C SER A 253 30.40 33.37 -48.62
#